data_AF-A0A7X3FEK4-F1
#
_entry.id   AF-A0A7X3FEK4-F1
#
_cell.length_a   1.000
_cell.length_b   1.000
_cell.length_c   1.000
_cell.angle_alpha   90.00
_cell.angle_beta   90.00
_cell.angle_gamma   90.00
#
_symmetry.space_group_name_H-M   'P 1'
#
loop_
_entity.id
_entity.type
_entity.pdbx_description
1 polymer ?
#
loop_
_entity_poly.entity_id
_entity_poly.type
_entity_poly.pdbx_seq_one_letter_code
_entity_poly.pdbx_strand_id
1 'polypeptide(L)'
;MSISLSEAKKFASGAASLDLAIAPDYTVVAAWLARRSSSLMSSYGVPGADNQLRWSDNPNTYDDGMDPSIAVSGSGKLLEIHESDGPFTTQMWYHTGTANKNGIDYKKSIRVGMDDDTYGGGNPCIRINNEGTVVALFQTDSHLMLLHYLVGSIVGNVVQWGSVHDLPTGMRAISPRFALNNKHLMVSAFFSNNLFDSNMVIATALVSGGTLNYQAFETSMEGMFPSVALDDKGRVYLMYQKGSSIYFRSGQVHEETFVINWDSEPKRIAEGYRTALAVRDNLLVYGYVDDDNNAYCATAVI
;
A
#
# COMPACT_ATOMS: atom_id res chain seq x y z
N MET A 1 6.61 12.50 19.53
CA MET A 1 5.99 11.56 20.49
C MET A 1 6.45 10.15 20.14
N SER A 2 6.96 9.36 21.09
CA SER A 2 7.43 7.99 20.79
C SER A 2 6.25 7.03 20.68
N ILE A 3 6.04 6.45 19.51
CA ILE A 3 4.99 5.45 19.27
C ILE A 3 5.46 4.11 19.84
N SER A 4 4.62 3.48 20.66
CA SER A 4 4.88 2.14 21.20
C SER A 4 4.21 1.10 20.30
N LEU A 5 5.01 0.37 19.53
CA LEU A 5 4.54 -0.73 18.70
C LEU A 5 4.40 -1.99 19.56
N SER A 6 3.26 -2.69 19.46
CA SER A 6 3.10 -4.00 20.09
C SER A 6 3.94 -5.07 19.37
N GLU A 7 4.16 -6.23 20.00
CA GLU A 7 4.86 -7.33 19.34
C GLU A 7 4.02 -7.92 18.20
N ALA A 8 4.64 -8.08 17.03
CA ALA A 8 3.98 -8.65 15.85
C ALA A 8 3.82 -10.16 15.99
N LYS A 9 2.65 -10.67 15.65
CA LYS A 9 2.34 -12.10 15.68
C LYS A 9 2.15 -12.65 14.28
N LYS A 10 2.66 -13.86 14.07
CA LYS A 10 2.43 -14.62 12.85
C LYS A 10 0.93 -14.86 12.68
N PHE A 11 0.40 -14.58 11.49
CA PHE A 11 -1.00 -14.85 11.14
C PHE A 11 -1.16 -15.70 9.87
N ALA A 12 -0.15 -15.73 9.00
CA ALA A 12 -0.15 -16.57 7.81
C ALA A 12 1.24 -17.14 7.53
N SER A 13 1.29 -18.18 6.70
CA SER A 13 2.53 -18.79 6.20
C SER A 13 2.52 -18.79 4.67
N GLY A 14 3.69 -18.76 4.06
CA GLY A 14 3.84 -18.81 2.60
C GLY A 14 3.52 -17.50 1.88
N ALA A 15 3.62 -16.33 2.54
CA ALA A 15 3.40 -15.03 1.90
C ALA A 15 4.65 -14.52 1.18
N ALA A 16 4.55 -14.09 -0.08
CA ALA A 16 5.64 -13.46 -0.86
C ALA A 16 5.53 -11.94 -0.93
N SER A 17 4.35 -11.40 -0.66
CA SER A 17 4.06 -9.97 -0.55
C SER A 17 3.04 -9.76 0.57
N LEU A 18 2.73 -8.52 0.93
CA LEU A 18 1.70 -8.19 1.91
C LEU A 18 1.25 -6.74 1.70
N ASP A 19 -0.05 -6.50 1.76
CA ASP A 19 -0.63 -5.17 1.99
C ASP A 19 -1.77 -5.28 3.02
N LEU A 20 -2.02 -4.17 3.72
CA LEU A 20 -2.96 -4.09 4.82
C LEU A 20 -3.90 -2.91 4.65
N ALA A 21 -5.15 -3.08 5.08
CA ALA A 21 -6.13 -2.01 5.20
C ALA A 21 -6.93 -2.16 6.49
N ILE A 22 -7.63 -1.10 6.91
CA ILE A 22 -8.49 -1.11 8.10
C ILE A 22 -9.90 -0.73 7.65
N ALA A 23 -10.91 -1.50 8.04
CA ALA A 23 -12.33 -1.25 7.76
C ALA A 23 -12.97 -0.35 8.82
N PRO A 24 -14.19 0.19 8.60
CA PRO A 24 -14.79 1.20 9.51
C PRO A 24 -15.08 0.68 10.91
N ASP A 25 -15.24 -0.63 11.05
CA ASP A 25 -15.41 -1.31 12.33
C ASP A 25 -14.08 -1.77 12.96
N TYR A 26 -12.96 -1.20 12.51
CA TYR A 26 -11.58 -1.52 12.89
C TYR A 26 -11.12 -2.94 12.53
N THR A 27 -11.88 -3.66 11.69
CA THR A 27 -11.40 -4.93 11.13
C THR A 27 -10.18 -4.66 10.24
N VAL A 28 -9.08 -5.33 10.52
CA VAL A 28 -7.89 -5.32 9.67
C VAL A 28 -8.09 -6.31 8.54
N VAL A 29 -7.77 -5.89 7.32
CA VAL A 29 -7.83 -6.71 6.12
C VAL A 29 -6.42 -6.87 5.60
N ALA A 30 -6.03 -8.11 5.28
CA ALA A 30 -4.75 -8.42 4.67
C ALA A 30 -4.96 -9.05 3.29
N ALA A 31 -4.11 -8.69 2.33
CA ALA A 31 -3.98 -9.35 1.04
C ALA A 31 -2.50 -9.71 0.79
N TRP A 32 -2.24 -10.89 0.24
CA TRP A 32 -0.89 -11.34 -0.08
C TRP A 32 -0.83 -12.35 -1.23
N LEU A 33 0.30 -12.38 -1.93
CA LEU A 33 0.65 -13.44 -2.86
C LEU A 33 1.17 -14.67 -2.11
N ALA A 34 0.70 -15.87 -2.44
CA ALA A 34 1.28 -17.11 -1.93
C ALA A 34 2.58 -17.47 -2.69
N ARG A 35 3.72 -17.65 -2.01
CA ARG A 35 5.09 -17.75 -2.60
C ARG A 35 5.31 -18.83 -3.66
N ARG A 36 4.48 -19.87 -3.72
CA ARG A 36 4.67 -21.01 -4.63
C ARG A 36 3.51 -21.22 -5.61
N SER A 37 2.69 -20.19 -5.78
CA SER A 37 1.55 -20.17 -6.69
C SER A 37 1.32 -18.74 -7.17
N SER A 38 0.42 -18.54 -8.12
CA SER A 38 -0.14 -17.23 -8.43
C SER A 38 -1.34 -16.87 -7.55
N SER A 39 -1.75 -17.76 -6.63
CA SER A 39 -2.93 -17.52 -5.81
C SER A 39 -2.78 -16.32 -4.88
N LEU A 40 -3.74 -15.40 -5.02
CA LEU A 40 -3.92 -14.25 -4.17
C LEU A 40 -4.81 -14.62 -2.98
N MET A 41 -4.29 -14.31 -1.81
CA MET A 41 -4.85 -14.71 -0.53
C MET A 41 -5.31 -13.49 0.23
N SER A 42 -6.40 -13.63 0.97
CA SER A 42 -6.93 -12.61 1.85
C SER A 42 -7.34 -13.17 3.20
N SER A 43 -7.26 -12.36 4.23
CA SER A 43 -7.82 -12.67 5.55
C SER A 43 -8.19 -11.37 6.25
N TYR A 44 -8.97 -11.51 7.32
CA TYR A 44 -9.38 -10.39 8.15
C TYR A 44 -9.15 -10.72 9.62
N GLY A 45 -8.80 -9.70 10.39
CA GLY A 45 -8.51 -9.78 11.82
C GLY A 45 -9.24 -8.70 12.59
N VAL A 46 -9.86 -9.08 13.70
CA VAL A 46 -10.59 -8.15 14.57
C VAL A 46 -9.73 -7.84 15.80
N PRO A 47 -9.57 -6.56 16.19
CA PRO A 47 -8.89 -6.20 17.44
C PRO A 47 -9.59 -6.80 18.66
N GLY A 48 -8.84 -7.52 19.49
CA GLY A 48 -9.28 -7.98 20.81
C GLY A 48 -9.13 -6.89 21.87
N ALA A 49 -9.68 -7.14 23.06
CA ALA A 49 -9.58 -6.23 24.21
C ALA A 49 -8.14 -6.00 24.70
N ASP A 50 -7.20 -6.86 24.30
CA ASP A 50 -5.76 -6.79 24.57
C ASP A 50 -4.98 -6.08 23.46
N ASN A 51 -5.66 -5.40 22.53
CA ASN A 51 -5.12 -4.78 21.32
C ASN A 51 -4.45 -5.76 20.34
N GLN A 52 -4.61 -7.07 20.53
CA GLN A 52 -4.08 -8.08 19.62
C GLN A 52 -5.12 -8.45 18.57
N LEU A 53 -4.70 -8.70 17.33
CA LEU A 53 -5.63 -9.10 16.28
C LEU A 53 -6.02 -10.58 16.43
N ARG A 54 -7.31 -10.87 16.27
CA ARG A 54 -7.86 -12.23 16.15
C ARG A 54 -8.20 -12.46 14.69
N TRP A 55 -7.35 -13.22 13.99
CA TRP A 55 -7.49 -13.52 12.57
C TRP A 55 -8.52 -14.62 12.33
N SER A 56 -9.19 -14.56 11.17
CA SER A 56 -9.98 -15.68 10.66
C SER A 56 -9.10 -16.92 10.49
N ASP A 57 -9.56 -18.07 10.98
CA ASP A 57 -8.87 -19.37 10.84
C ASP A 57 -8.84 -19.87 9.38
N ASN A 58 -9.70 -19.31 8.52
CA ASN A 58 -9.83 -19.69 7.12
C ASN A 58 -9.48 -18.50 6.23
N PRO A 59 -8.19 -18.31 5.85
CA PRO A 59 -7.84 -17.36 4.81
C PRO A 59 -8.46 -17.79 3.48
N ASN A 60 -8.88 -16.81 2.67
CA ASN A 60 -9.58 -17.04 1.41
C ASN A 60 -8.64 -16.81 0.22
N THR A 61 -8.58 -17.78 -0.70
CA THR A 61 -8.05 -17.57 -2.05
C THR A 61 -9.12 -16.86 -2.88
N TYR A 62 -8.84 -15.70 -3.45
CA TYR A 62 -9.86 -14.88 -4.13
C TYR A 62 -9.63 -14.67 -5.63
N ASP A 63 -8.38 -14.70 -6.10
CA ASP A 63 -8.01 -14.61 -7.51
C ASP A 63 -6.60 -15.19 -7.71
N ASP A 64 -6.10 -15.19 -8.94
CA ASP A 64 -4.70 -15.47 -9.29
C ASP A 64 -4.04 -14.22 -9.89
N GLY A 65 -2.77 -13.99 -9.55
CA GLY A 65 -2.03 -12.79 -9.93
C GLY A 65 -0.73 -12.63 -9.16
N MET A 66 -0.19 -11.42 -9.13
CA MET A 66 0.97 -11.05 -8.32
C MET A 66 0.78 -9.66 -7.69
N ASP A 67 1.56 -9.40 -6.64
CA ASP A 67 1.66 -8.09 -5.96
C ASP A 67 0.32 -7.39 -5.66
N PRO A 68 -0.58 -8.04 -4.90
CA PRO A 68 -1.83 -7.43 -4.51
C PRO A 68 -1.60 -6.22 -3.59
N SER A 69 -2.45 -5.20 -3.76
CA SER A 69 -2.56 -4.04 -2.88
C SER A 69 -4.03 -3.78 -2.56
N ILE A 70 -4.32 -3.45 -1.30
CA ILE A 70 -5.68 -3.40 -0.78
C ILE A 70 -5.95 -2.09 -0.04
N ALA A 71 -7.16 -1.56 -0.19
CA ALA A 71 -7.61 -0.35 0.49
C ALA A 71 -9.09 -0.45 0.86
N VAL A 72 -9.47 0.19 1.97
CA VAL A 72 -10.87 0.25 2.44
C VAL A 72 -11.22 1.68 2.81
N SER A 73 -12.33 2.20 2.29
CA SER A 73 -12.82 3.55 2.62
C SER A 73 -13.53 3.60 3.98
N GLY A 74 -13.86 4.80 4.45
CA GLY A 74 -14.66 5.03 5.65
C GLY A 74 -16.12 4.56 5.52
N SER A 75 -16.63 4.37 4.30
CA SER A 75 -17.93 3.75 4.05
C SER A 75 -17.86 2.22 3.94
N GLY A 76 -16.68 1.61 4.10
CA GLY A 76 -16.48 0.17 4.06
C GLY A 76 -16.36 -0.41 2.64
N LYS A 77 -16.25 0.46 1.62
CA LYS A 77 -15.94 0.02 0.25
C LYS A 77 -14.49 -0.45 0.21
N LEU A 78 -14.30 -1.65 -0.30
CA LEU A 78 -12.99 -2.27 -0.50
C LEU A 78 -12.58 -2.14 -1.97
N LEU A 79 -11.30 -1.87 -2.19
CA LEU A 79 -10.61 -2.03 -3.46
C LEU A 79 -9.40 -2.91 -3.25
N GLU A 80 -9.17 -3.81 -4.20
CA GLU A 80 -7.93 -4.55 -4.33
C GLU A 80 -7.45 -4.40 -5.78
N ILE A 81 -6.14 -4.26 -5.98
CA ILE A 81 -5.51 -4.25 -7.31
C ILE A 81 -4.36 -5.25 -7.29
N HIS A 82 -4.13 -5.94 -8.41
CA HIS A 82 -3.01 -6.85 -8.61
C HIS A 82 -2.57 -6.84 -10.07
N GLU A 83 -1.38 -7.38 -10.35
CA GLU A 83 -0.93 -7.65 -11.72
C GLU A 83 -1.23 -9.10 -12.13
N SER A 84 -1.37 -9.34 -13.42
CA SER A 84 -1.54 -10.69 -13.99
C SER A 84 -0.36 -11.62 -13.67
N ASP A 85 -0.59 -12.92 -13.63
CA ASP A 85 0.40 -13.95 -13.29
C ASP A 85 1.24 -14.48 -14.48
N GLY A 86 1.18 -13.81 -15.63
CA GLY A 86 1.85 -14.26 -16.86
C GLY A 86 3.30 -13.75 -17.01
N PRO A 87 4.25 -14.57 -17.51
CA PRO A 87 5.66 -14.19 -17.67
C PRO A 87 5.93 -13.06 -18.68
N PHE A 88 4.91 -12.67 -19.45
CA PHE A 88 5.00 -11.65 -20.50
C PHE A 88 3.85 -10.64 -20.43
N THR A 89 3.06 -10.65 -19.36
CA THR A 89 1.94 -9.74 -19.18
C THR A 89 2.02 -9.10 -17.80
N THR A 90 1.97 -7.78 -17.77
CA THR A 90 1.90 -6.99 -16.53
C THR A 90 0.56 -6.25 -16.46
N GLN A 91 -0.51 -6.86 -16.96
CA GLN A 91 -1.82 -6.21 -16.98
C GLN A 91 -2.36 -6.08 -15.55
N MET A 92 -2.94 -4.93 -15.22
CA MET A 92 -3.57 -4.74 -13.92
C MET A 92 -5.02 -5.18 -13.91
N TRP A 93 -5.41 -5.79 -12.80
CA TRP A 93 -6.75 -6.22 -12.49
C TRP A 93 -7.14 -5.68 -11.12
N TYR A 94 -8.41 -5.42 -10.90
CA TYR A 94 -8.90 -4.94 -9.62
C TYR A 94 -10.21 -5.60 -9.24
N HIS A 95 -10.42 -5.73 -7.93
CA HIS A 95 -11.70 -6.03 -7.35
C HIS A 95 -12.26 -4.81 -6.63
N THR A 96 -13.59 -4.70 -6.63
CA THR A 96 -14.32 -3.91 -5.64
C THR A 96 -14.99 -4.85 -4.65
N GLY A 97 -15.40 -4.34 -3.51
CA GLY A 97 -16.07 -5.16 -2.51
C GLY A 97 -16.44 -4.42 -1.25
N THR A 98 -16.66 -5.20 -0.20
CA THR A 98 -16.78 -4.68 1.17
C THR A 98 -16.01 -5.55 2.13
N ALA A 99 -15.52 -4.96 3.21
CA ALA A 99 -14.93 -5.70 4.32
C ALA A 99 -15.46 -5.19 5.65
N ASN A 100 -15.70 -6.12 6.57
CA ASN A 100 -16.12 -5.88 7.95
C ASN A 100 -15.80 -7.12 8.80
N LYS A 101 -16.19 -7.10 10.07
CA LYS A 101 -15.94 -8.18 11.03
C LYS A 101 -16.54 -9.54 10.66
N ASN A 102 -17.49 -9.58 9.73
CA ASN A 102 -18.10 -10.83 9.25
C ASN A 102 -17.37 -11.41 8.03
N GLY A 103 -16.44 -10.65 7.42
CA GLY A 103 -15.63 -11.12 6.31
C GLY A 103 -15.40 -10.10 5.20
N ILE A 104 -14.84 -10.62 4.10
CA ILE A 104 -14.51 -9.89 2.89
C ILE A 104 -15.40 -10.41 1.76
N ASP A 105 -16.10 -9.50 1.08
CA ASP A 105 -16.98 -9.80 -0.03
C ASP A 105 -16.43 -9.12 -1.29
N TYR A 106 -15.64 -9.86 -2.07
CA TYR A 106 -15.13 -9.44 -3.37
C TYR A 106 -16.20 -9.55 -4.44
N LYS A 107 -16.27 -8.52 -5.28
CA LYS A 107 -17.00 -8.54 -6.55
C LYS A 107 -16.08 -9.05 -7.65
N LYS A 108 -16.65 -9.17 -8.85
CA LYS A 108 -15.95 -9.66 -10.04
C LYS A 108 -14.63 -8.89 -10.24
N SER A 109 -13.58 -9.62 -10.60
CA SER A 109 -12.30 -9.06 -11.07
C SER A 109 -12.52 -8.33 -12.40
N ILE A 110 -12.00 -7.10 -12.49
CA ILE A 110 -12.14 -6.24 -13.66
C ILE A 110 -10.75 -5.78 -14.06
N ARG A 111 -10.41 -5.99 -15.33
CA ARG A 111 -9.17 -5.45 -15.90
C ARG A 111 -9.22 -3.91 -15.84
N VAL A 112 -8.12 -3.28 -15.40
CA VAL A 112 -7.97 -1.83 -15.49
C VAL A 112 -7.95 -1.46 -16.98
N GLY A 113 -8.97 -0.71 -17.42
CA GLY A 113 -9.04 -0.23 -18.80
C GLY A 113 -8.02 0.88 -19.00
N MET A 114 -6.94 0.59 -19.73
CA MET A 114 -5.96 1.58 -20.19
C MET A 114 -6.15 1.79 -21.69
N ASP A 115 -5.85 2.99 -22.16
CA ASP A 115 -5.97 3.35 -23.58
C ASP A 115 -4.98 2.55 -24.45
N ASP A 116 -3.91 2.01 -23.86
CA ASP A 116 -2.91 1.17 -24.51
C ASP A 116 -2.38 0.08 -23.55
N ASP A 117 -2.15 -1.12 -24.06
CA ASP A 117 -1.59 -2.26 -23.32
C ASP A 117 -0.07 -2.12 -23.11
N THR A 118 0.57 -1.12 -23.72
CA THR A 118 2.02 -0.86 -23.61
C THR A 118 2.47 -0.31 -22.26
N TYR A 119 1.56 0.25 -21.45
CA TYR A 119 1.89 0.81 -20.14
C TYR A 119 2.26 -0.23 -19.09
N GLY A 120 1.95 -1.52 -19.31
CA GLY A 120 2.16 -2.55 -18.30
C GLY A 120 1.30 -2.33 -17.05
N GLY A 121 1.88 -2.52 -15.85
CA GLY A 121 1.13 -2.58 -14.59
C GLY A 121 1.83 -3.31 -13.45
N GLY A 122 3.16 -3.25 -13.41
CA GLY A 122 3.97 -3.97 -12.44
C GLY A 122 3.90 -3.40 -11.03
N ASN A 123 3.97 -4.26 -10.02
CA ASN A 123 3.94 -3.94 -8.59
C ASN A 123 2.90 -2.84 -8.21
N PRO A 124 1.61 -3.03 -8.52
CA PRO A 124 0.63 -1.98 -8.35
C PRO A 124 0.37 -1.64 -6.88
N CYS A 125 -0.13 -0.43 -6.64
CA CYS A 125 -0.58 0.05 -5.35
C CYS A 125 -1.88 0.84 -5.55
N ILE A 126 -2.88 0.65 -4.70
CA ILE A 126 -4.17 1.37 -4.78
C ILE A 126 -4.55 1.98 -3.44
N ARG A 127 -5.15 3.18 -3.47
CA ARG A 127 -5.77 3.80 -2.29
C ARG A 127 -7.07 4.49 -2.67
N ILE A 128 -7.96 4.63 -1.70
CA ILE A 128 -9.26 5.30 -1.83
C ILE A 128 -9.49 6.21 -0.61
N ASN A 129 -9.99 7.42 -0.86
CA ASN A 129 -10.46 8.32 0.19
C ASN A 129 -11.99 8.20 0.41
N ASN A 130 -12.51 8.88 1.44
CA ASN A 130 -13.92 8.82 1.80
C ASN A 130 -14.87 9.47 0.80
N GLU A 131 -14.36 10.35 -0.07
CA GLU A 131 -15.11 10.92 -1.18
C GLU A 131 -15.20 9.98 -2.38
N GLY A 132 -14.51 8.84 -2.33
CA GLY A 132 -14.48 7.85 -3.40
C GLY A 132 -13.49 8.15 -4.51
N THR A 133 -12.56 9.11 -4.31
CA THR A 133 -11.40 9.29 -5.18
C THR A 133 -10.48 8.09 -5.01
N VAL A 134 -10.12 7.47 -6.13
CA VAL A 134 -9.23 6.32 -6.22
C VAL A 134 -7.95 6.75 -6.91
N VAL A 135 -6.81 6.35 -6.37
CA VAL A 135 -5.52 6.47 -7.07
C VAL A 135 -4.95 5.07 -7.21
N ALA A 136 -4.44 4.75 -8.38
CA ALA A 136 -3.57 3.60 -8.59
C ALA A 136 -2.19 4.10 -9.05
N LEU A 137 -1.13 3.55 -8.47
CA LEU A 137 0.27 3.83 -8.78
C LEU A 137 0.93 2.51 -9.16
N PHE A 138 1.63 2.47 -10.29
CA PHE A 138 2.16 1.23 -10.85
C PHE A 138 3.42 1.50 -11.67
N GLN A 139 4.15 0.44 -12.00
CA GLN A 139 5.29 0.50 -12.90
C GLN A 139 4.91 0.08 -14.31
N THR A 140 5.66 0.58 -15.29
CA THR A 140 5.72 -0.05 -16.61
C THR A 140 6.18 -1.50 -16.52
N ASP A 141 6.30 -2.15 -17.68
CA ASP A 141 7.05 -3.39 -17.76
C ASP A 141 8.45 -3.31 -17.09
N SER A 142 8.99 -4.49 -16.81
CA SER A 142 10.26 -4.66 -16.13
C SER A 142 11.46 -4.08 -16.87
N HIS A 143 11.33 -3.64 -18.13
CA HIS A 143 12.44 -3.10 -18.91
C HIS A 143 12.61 -1.60 -18.69
N LEU A 144 11.49 -0.87 -18.64
CA LEU A 144 11.50 0.59 -18.46
C LEU A 144 11.44 1.01 -16.99
N MET A 145 10.69 0.26 -16.15
CA MET A 145 10.54 0.51 -14.71
C MET A 145 10.14 1.97 -14.38
N LEU A 146 9.37 2.61 -15.26
CA LEU A 146 8.86 3.97 -15.06
C LEU A 146 7.59 3.91 -14.22
N LEU A 147 7.35 4.91 -13.37
CA LEU A 147 6.13 4.98 -12.58
C LEU A 147 5.03 5.75 -13.31
N HIS A 148 3.84 5.17 -13.30
CA HIS A 148 2.61 5.76 -13.82
C HIS A 148 1.53 5.73 -12.76
N TYR A 149 0.55 6.61 -12.93
CA TYR A 149 -0.63 6.62 -12.08
C TYR A 149 -1.91 6.81 -12.89
N LEU A 150 -3.01 6.40 -12.25
CA LEU A 150 -4.37 6.63 -12.68
C LEU A 150 -5.12 7.26 -11.51
N VAL A 151 -5.97 8.24 -11.80
CA VAL A 151 -6.96 8.73 -10.83
C VAL A 151 -8.33 8.36 -11.36
N GLY A 152 -9.18 7.85 -10.49
CA GLY A 152 -10.54 7.46 -10.80
C GLY A 152 -11.49 7.78 -9.67
N SER A 153 -12.74 7.36 -9.85
CA SER A 153 -13.77 7.45 -8.82
C SER A 153 -14.59 6.16 -8.78
N ILE A 154 -15.04 5.75 -7.59
CA ILE A 154 -15.96 4.60 -7.50
C ILE A 154 -17.37 5.03 -7.90
N VAL A 155 -17.92 4.35 -8.90
CA VAL A 155 -19.33 4.47 -9.32
C VAL A 155 -19.99 3.10 -9.15
N GLY A 156 -20.83 2.95 -8.12
CA GLY A 156 -21.41 1.65 -7.76
C GLY A 156 -20.33 0.66 -7.29
N ASN A 157 -20.10 -0.40 -8.09
CA ASN A 157 -19.13 -1.47 -7.86
C ASN A 157 -17.99 -1.47 -8.90
N VAL A 158 -17.81 -0.39 -9.64
CA VAL A 158 -16.71 -0.25 -10.61
C VAL A 158 -15.95 1.04 -10.34
N VAL A 159 -14.67 1.07 -10.73
CA VAL A 159 -13.89 2.30 -10.77
C VAL A 159 -14.00 2.90 -12.16
N GLN A 160 -14.48 4.13 -12.24
CA GLN A 160 -14.40 4.94 -13.44
C GLN A 160 -13.02 5.62 -13.46
N TRP A 161 -12.10 5.05 -14.24
CA TRP A 161 -10.74 5.54 -14.39
C TRP A 161 -10.65 6.74 -15.35
N GLY A 162 -9.75 7.67 -15.05
CA GLY A 162 -9.26 8.66 -16.01
C GLY A 162 -8.13 8.10 -16.87
N SER A 163 -7.42 8.99 -17.57
CA SER A 163 -6.26 8.62 -18.39
C SER A 163 -5.03 8.28 -17.55
N VAL A 164 -4.15 7.46 -18.13
CA VAL A 164 -2.83 7.16 -17.53
C VAL A 164 -1.96 8.41 -17.57
N HIS A 165 -1.23 8.66 -16.49
CA HIS A 165 -0.27 9.75 -16.38
C HIS A 165 1.10 9.24 -15.94
N ASP A 166 2.15 9.88 -16.45
CA ASP A 166 3.53 9.63 -16.01
C ASP A 166 3.82 10.36 -14.70
N LEU A 167 4.69 9.79 -13.86
CA LEU A 167 5.29 10.61 -12.80
C LEU A 167 6.23 11.66 -13.39
N PRO A 168 6.23 12.89 -12.87
CA PRO A 168 6.98 14.02 -13.44
C PRO A 168 8.51 13.88 -13.34
N THR A 169 9.03 12.82 -12.73
CA THR A 169 10.44 12.68 -12.41
C THR A 169 11.24 11.88 -13.43
N GLY A 170 10.58 11.18 -14.37
CA GLY A 170 11.26 10.31 -15.34
C GLY A 170 12.17 9.25 -14.71
N MET A 171 12.06 9.05 -13.38
CA MET A 171 12.91 8.17 -12.61
C MET A 171 12.49 6.73 -12.86
N ARG A 172 13.49 5.88 -13.11
CA ARG A 172 13.31 4.43 -13.00
C ARG A 172 13.14 4.13 -11.53
N ALA A 173 12.01 3.56 -11.13
CA ALA A 173 11.74 3.28 -9.73
C ALA A 173 10.97 1.99 -9.56
N ILE A 174 11.21 1.33 -8.42
CA ILE A 174 10.60 0.06 -8.06
C ILE A 174 9.84 0.13 -6.75
N SER A 175 8.90 -0.80 -6.63
CA SER A 175 8.09 -1.06 -5.45
C SER A 175 7.42 0.21 -4.91
N PRO A 176 6.64 0.93 -5.75
CA PRO A 176 5.91 2.09 -5.30
C PRO A 176 4.89 1.70 -4.23
N ARG A 177 4.84 2.50 -3.17
CA ARG A 177 3.76 2.51 -2.19
C ARG A 177 3.34 3.94 -1.93
N PHE A 178 2.09 4.12 -1.52
CA PHE A 178 1.63 5.42 -1.09
C PHE A 178 0.48 5.32 -0.12
N ALA A 179 0.21 6.44 0.55
CA ALA A 179 -0.99 6.68 1.33
C ALA A 179 -1.72 7.91 0.78
N LEU A 180 -3.04 7.89 0.88
CA LEU A 180 -3.94 8.97 0.48
C LEU A 180 -4.91 9.24 1.63
N ASN A 181 -5.06 10.49 2.04
CA ASN A 181 -6.00 10.87 3.09
C ASN A 181 -7.24 11.60 2.53
N ASN A 182 -8.17 11.96 3.43
CA ASN A 182 -9.43 12.60 3.06
C ASN A 182 -9.29 14.10 2.75
N LYS A 183 -8.10 14.68 2.89
CA LYS A 183 -7.77 16.04 2.42
C LYS A 183 -7.11 16.03 1.04
N HIS A 184 -7.16 14.89 0.34
CA HIS A 184 -6.51 14.67 -0.95
C HIS A 184 -4.99 14.84 -0.90
N LEU A 185 -4.38 14.74 0.29
CA LEU A 185 -2.94 14.68 0.44
C LEU A 185 -2.49 13.25 0.23
N MET A 186 -1.48 13.10 -0.61
CA MET A 186 -0.82 11.84 -0.92
C MET A 186 0.63 11.89 -0.48
N VAL A 187 1.10 10.80 0.12
CA VAL A 187 2.53 10.57 0.38
C VAL A 187 2.92 9.26 -0.28
N SER A 188 3.78 9.33 -1.29
CA SER A 188 4.35 8.18 -1.98
C SER A 188 5.78 7.92 -1.53
N ALA A 189 6.15 6.65 -1.47
CA ALA A 189 7.52 6.20 -1.30
C ALA A 189 7.86 5.14 -2.34
N PHE A 190 9.05 5.22 -2.93
CA PHE A 190 9.52 4.28 -3.93
C PHE A 190 11.05 4.23 -3.93
N PHE A 191 11.64 3.16 -4.46
CA PHE A 191 13.08 3.06 -4.59
C PHE A 191 13.51 3.53 -5.98
N SER A 192 14.25 4.63 -6.06
CA SER A 192 14.87 5.09 -7.30
C SER A 192 16.00 4.13 -7.68
N ASN A 193 15.98 3.65 -8.92
CA ASN A 193 16.94 2.72 -9.49
C ASN A 193 17.72 3.41 -10.62
N ASN A 194 18.40 4.51 -10.29
CA ASN A 194 19.28 5.20 -11.22
C ASN A 194 20.69 4.60 -11.15
N LEU A 195 21.36 4.54 -12.30
CA LEU A 195 22.68 3.90 -12.49
C LEU A 195 23.77 4.33 -11.50
N PHE A 196 23.66 5.54 -10.93
CA PHE A 196 24.71 6.14 -10.10
C PHE A 196 24.24 6.57 -8.71
N ASP A 197 22.94 6.53 -8.42
CA ASP A 197 22.39 6.96 -7.14
C ASP A 197 21.03 6.29 -6.89
N SER A 198 21.06 5.17 -6.16
CA SER A 198 19.86 4.39 -5.85
C SER A 198 19.47 4.61 -4.39
N ASN A 199 18.40 5.36 -4.18
CA ASN A 199 17.88 5.75 -2.86
C ASN A 199 16.37 5.58 -2.81
N MET A 200 15.84 5.45 -1.60
CA MET A 200 14.42 5.63 -1.38
C MET A 200 14.07 7.12 -1.56
N VAL A 201 13.01 7.36 -2.32
CA VAL A 201 12.42 8.68 -2.53
C VAL A 201 11.09 8.71 -1.80
N ILE A 202 10.83 9.80 -1.08
CA ILE A 202 9.50 10.13 -0.56
C ILE A 202 9.03 11.40 -1.25
N ALA A 203 7.78 11.39 -1.70
CA ALA A 203 7.20 12.53 -2.38
C ALA A 203 5.79 12.79 -1.86
N THR A 204 5.47 14.07 -1.70
CA THR A 204 4.14 14.53 -1.30
C THR A 204 3.43 15.17 -2.47
N ALA A 205 2.14 14.91 -2.60
CA ALA A 205 1.33 15.41 -3.70
C ALA A 205 -0.09 15.75 -3.25
N LEU A 206 -0.74 16.64 -3.97
CA LEU A 206 -2.18 16.89 -3.87
C LEU A 206 -2.90 16.21 -5.03
N VAL A 207 -3.97 15.48 -4.74
CA VAL A 207 -4.83 14.86 -5.76
C VAL A 207 -5.93 15.86 -6.13
N SER A 208 -5.97 16.31 -7.38
CA SER A 208 -6.98 17.28 -7.83
C SER A 208 -7.24 17.15 -9.32
N GLY A 209 -8.52 17.28 -9.71
CA GLY A 209 -8.93 17.29 -11.12
C GLY A 209 -8.51 16.04 -11.90
N GLY A 210 -8.43 14.88 -11.24
CA GLY A 210 -7.98 13.63 -11.87
C GLY A 210 -6.46 13.50 -12.05
N THR A 211 -5.66 14.37 -11.43
CA THR A 211 -4.20 14.37 -11.56
C THR A 211 -3.50 14.44 -10.20
N LEU A 212 -2.21 14.10 -10.17
CA LEU A 212 -1.33 14.30 -9.02
C LEU A 212 -0.49 15.56 -9.21
N ASN A 213 -0.58 16.50 -8.28
CA ASN A 213 0.26 17.69 -8.23
C ASN A 213 1.32 17.53 -7.13
N TYR A 214 2.53 17.08 -7.51
CA TYR A 214 3.65 16.89 -6.59
C TYR A 214 4.14 18.23 -6.02
N GLN A 215 4.28 18.27 -4.70
CA GLN A 215 4.66 19.46 -3.94
C GLN A 215 6.11 19.41 -3.45
N ALA A 216 6.56 18.26 -2.95
CA ALA A 216 7.92 18.09 -2.44
C ALA A 216 8.47 16.68 -2.69
N PHE A 217 9.79 16.58 -2.73
CA PHE A 217 10.56 15.34 -2.88
C PHE A 217 11.71 15.29 -1.87
N GLU A 218 11.87 14.16 -1.19
CA GLU A 218 13.02 13.81 -0.35
C GLU A 218 13.72 12.62 -1.02
N THR A 219 14.95 12.81 -1.54
CA THR A 219 15.58 11.86 -2.49
C THR A 219 16.80 11.13 -1.94
N SER A 220 17.16 11.34 -0.69
CA SER A 220 18.39 10.81 -0.07
C SER A 220 18.09 9.84 1.09
N MET A 221 16.93 9.17 1.06
CA MET A 221 16.58 8.24 2.13
C MET A 221 17.18 6.87 1.84
N GLU A 222 17.69 6.23 2.88
CA GLU A 222 18.18 4.86 2.80
C GLU A 222 17.05 3.84 2.85
N GLY A 223 17.30 2.66 2.30
CA GLY A 223 16.41 1.51 2.40
C GLY A 223 15.58 1.26 1.14
N MET A 224 14.71 0.26 1.21
CA MET A 224 13.92 -0.24 0.08
C MET A 224 12.61 -0.90 0.55
N PHE A 225 11.75 -1.26 -0.40
CA PHE A 225 10.43 -1.85 -0.15
C PHE A 225 9.62 -1.08 0.91
N PRO A 226 9.43 0.25 0.71
CA PRO A 226 8.75 1.06 1.70
C PRO A 226 7.28 0.67 1.80
N SER A 227 6.66 1.05 2.91
CA SER A 227 5.22 1.16 3.07
C SER A 227 4.92 2.46 3.79
N VAL A 228 3.82 3.11 3.43
CA VAL A 228 3.44 4.42 3.95
C VAL A 228 1.98 4.37 4.42
N ALA A 229 1.71 4.94 5.59
CA ALA A 229 0.37 5.28 6.04
C ALA A 229 0.30 6.77 6.39
N LEU A 230 -0.88 7.37 6.21
CA LEU A 230 -1.12 8.80 6.37
C LEU A 230 -2.49 9.02 7.00
N ASP A 231 -2.55 9.83 8.06
CA ASP A 231 -3.83 10.25 8.65
C ASP A 231 -4.34 11.60 8.07
N ASP A 232 -5.56 11.99 8.43
CA ASP A 232 -6.17 13.25 7.99
C ASP A 232 -5.57 14.50 8.64
N LYS A 233 -4.70 14.33 9.65
CA LYS A 233 -3.93 15.41 10.27
C LYS A 233 -2.59 15.62 9.56
N GLY A 234 -2.26 14.81 8.56
CA GLY A 234 -0.98 14.88 7.84
C GLY A 234 0.16 14.15 8.55
N ARG A 235 -0.16 13.29 9.52
CA ARG A 235 0.81 12.44 10.20
C ARG A 235 1.19 11.27 9.29
N VAL A 236 2.49 11.12 9.06
CA VAL A 236 3.06 10.08 8.20
C VAL A 236 3.68 9.00 9.05
N TYR A 237 3.44 7.75 8.65
CA TYR A 237 4.10 6.57 9.17
C TYR A 237 4.80 5.88 8.02
N LEU A 238 6.09 5.62 8.18
CA LEU A 238 6.91 4.99 7.17
C LEU A 238 7.54 3.74 7.76
N MET A 239 7.42 2.64 7.02
CA MET A 239 8.20 1.43 7.22
C MET A 239 9.00 1.13 5.98
N TYR A 240 10.20 0.59 6.17
CA TYR A 240 11.06 0.20 5.06
C TYR A 240 12.09 -0.83 5.53
N GLN A 241 12.70 -1.49 4.56
CA GLN A 241 13.72 -2.49 4.77
C GLN A 241 15.12 -1.88 4.57
N LYS A 242 16.06 -2.23 5.45
CA LYS A 242 17.51 -2.02 5.25
C LYS A 242 18.25 -3.29 5.64
N GLY A 243 18.91 -3.93 4.67
CA GLY A 243 19.43 -5.30 4.85
C GLY A 243 18.27 -6.28 5.07
N SER A 244 18.37 -7.14 6.08
CA SER A 244 17.27 -8.03 6.52
C SER A 244 16.34 -7.38 7.55
N SER A 245 16.58 -6.12 7.92
CA SER A 245 15.90 -5.49 9.04
C SER A 245 14.84 -4.49 8.60
N ILE A 246 13.77 -4.44 9.38
CA ILE A 246 12.66 -3.51 9.19
C ILE A 246 12.82 -2.32 10.12
N TYR A 247 12.69 -1.12 9.53
CA TYR A 247 12.75 0.16 10.20
C TYR A 247 11.41 0.85 10.15
N PHE A 248 11.10 1.60 11.20
CA PHE A 248 9.89 2.41 11.35
C PHE A 248 10.27 3.84 11.75
N ARG A 249 9.58 4.82 11.18
CA ARG A 249 9.63 6.22 11.61
C ARG A 249 8.29 6.90 11.39
N SER A 250 8.07 8.01 12.11
CA SER A 250 6.93 8.89 11.89
C SER A 250 7.37 10.33 11.68
N GLY A 251 6.50 11.09 11.04
CA GLY A 251 6.71 12.51 10.79
C GLY A 251 5.40 13.24 10.53
N GLN A 252 5.46 14.54 10.35
CA GLN A 252 4.32 15.40 10.08
C GLN A 252 4.56 16.16 8.78
N VAL A 253 3.62 16.10 7.83
CA VAL A 253 3.65 16.96 6.64
C VAL A 253 3.47 18.40 7.09
N HIS A 254 4.40 19.27 6.71
CA HIS A 254 4.32 20.71 6.92
C HIS A 254 3.27 21.32 5.99
N GLU A 255 2.34 22.12 6.53
CA GLU A 255 1.14 22.58 5.81
C GLU A 255 1.44 23.45 4.59
N GLU A 256 2.53 24.22 4.62
CA GLU A 256 2.86 25.16 3.53
C GLU A 256 3.86 24.60 2.52
N THR A 257 4.82 23.80 3.00
CA THR A 257 5.95 23.33 2.17
C THR A 257 5.79 21.89 1.72
N PHE A 258 4.84 21.16 2.32
CA PHE A 258 4.59 19.74 2.09
C PHE A 258 5.80 18.81 2.36
N VAL A 259 6.88 19.34 2.92
CA VAL A 259 8.01 18.56 3.41
C VAL A 259 7.60 17.83 4.68
N ILE A 260 8.09 16.61 4.87
CA ILE A 260 7.82 15.84 6.09
C ILE A 260 8.84 16.21 7.16
N ASN A 261 8.34 16.74 8.28
CA ASN A 261 9.12 16.96 9.49
C ASN A 261 9.14 15.66 10.30
N TRP A 262 10.23 14.91 10.19
CA TRP A 262 10.39 13.65 10.91
C TRP A 262 10.63 13.86 12.41
N ASP A 263 10.00 13.04 13.26
CA ASP A 263 10.09 13.24 14.73
C ASP A 263 11.43 12.81 15.32
N SER A 264 12.02 11.77 14.76
CA SER A 264 13.22 11.12 15.27
C SER A 264 13.90 10.30 14.19
N GLU A 265 15.10 9.82 14.53
CA GLU A 265 15.77 8.79 13.77
C GLU A 265 14.91 7.52 13.63
N PRO A 266 15.03 6.80 12.51
CA PRO A 266 14.32 5.54 12.29
C PRO A 266 14.69 4.48 13.33
N LYS A 267 13.68 3.77 13.83
CA LYS A 267 13.84 2.70 14.81
C LYS A 267 13.78 1.34 14.10
N ARG A 268 14.75 0.47 14.37
CA ARG A 268 14.68 -0.95 13.97
C ARG A 268 13.63 -1.68 14.82
N ILE A 269 12.73 -2.42 14.18
CA ILE A 269 11.58 -3.06 14.85
C ILE A 269 11.48 -4.57 14.65
N ALA A 270 12.07 -5.13 13.59
CA ALA A 270 12.04 -6.57 13.31
C ALA A 270 13.15 -6.97 12.31
N GLU A 271 13.35 -8.28 12.13
CA GLU A 271 13.91 -8.85 10.90
C GLU A 271 12.76 -9.22 9.96
N GLY A 272 12.91 -8.98 8.66
CA GLY A 272 11.94 -9.30 7.64
C GLY A 272 12.03 -8.41 6.41
N TYR A 273 11.01 -8.53 5.58
CA TYR A 273 10.88 -7.96 4.24
C TYR A 273 9.42 -7.55 4.00
N ARG A 274 9.15 -6.90 2.86
CA ARG A 274 7.79 -6.67 2.33
C ARG A 274 6.85 -6.06 3.37
N THR A 275 7.13 -4.82 3.73
CA THR A 275 6.40 -4.10 4.77
C THR A 275 5.00 -3.70 4.33
N ALA A 276 4.07 -3.65 5.28
CA ALA A 276 2.72 -3.14 5.07
C ALA A 276 2.32 -2.24 6.25
N LEU A 277 1.61 -1.15 5.97
CA LEU A 277 1.15 -0.17 6.95
C LEU A 277 -0.25 0.31 6.60
N ALA A 278 -1.09 0.46 7.62
CA ALA A 278 -2.37 1.12 7.52
C ALA A 278 -2.66 1.91 8.80
N VAL A 279 -3.37 3.02 8.66
CA VAL A 279 -3.79 3.85 9.80
C VAL A 279 -5.25 4.24 9.66
N ARG A 280 -5.97 4.23 10.78
CA ARG A 280 -7.35 4.70 10.89
C ARG A 280 -7.60 5.23 12.29
N ASP A 281 -8.04 6.48 12.38
CA ASP A 281 -8.25 7.17 13.65
C ASP A 281 -6.99 7.09 14.54
N ASN A 282 -7.07 6.35 15.64
CA ASN A 282 -5.99 6.12 16.59
C ASN A 282 -5.35 4.72 16.46
N LEU A 283 -5.72 3.93 15.45
CA LEU A 283 -5.20 2.59 15.22
C LEU A 283 -4.20 2.62 14.07
N LEU A 284 -2.95 2.33 14.39
CA LEU A 284 -1.91 1.98 13.43
C LEU A 284 -1.80 0.45 13.36
N VAL A 285 -1.73 -0.09 12.17
CA VAL A 285 -1.49 -1.52 11.92
C VAL A 285 -0.26 -1.64 11.04
N TYR A 286 0.61 -2.58 11.40
CA TYR A 286 1.79 -2.85 10.61
C TYR A 286 2.02 -4.35 10.44
N GLY A 287 2.63 -4.70 9.33
CA GLY A 287 3.01 -6.07 9.03
C GLY A 287 4.28 -6.17 8.19
N TYR A 288 4.81 -7.38 8.15
CA TYR A 288 5.99 -7.75 7.38
C TYR A 288 6.01 -9.27 7.15
N VAL A 289 6.91 -9.71 6.29
CA VAL A 289 7.14 -11.12 5.98
C VAL A 289 8.57 -11.50 6.41
N ASP A 290 8.77 -12.62 7.10
CA ASP A 290 10.12 -13.11 7.44
C ASP A 290 10.78 -13.92 6.31
N ASP A 291 12.04 -14.35 6.50
CA ASP A 291 12.78 -15.17 5.52
C ASP A 291 12.07 -16.49 5.17
N ASP A 292 11.30 -17.03 6.13
CA ASP A 292 10.53 -18.26 6.01
C ASP A 292 9.15 -18.03 5.37
N ASN A 293 8.82 -16.80 4.97
CA ASN A 293 7.54 -16.39 4.36
C ASN A 293 6.36 -16.43 5.31
N ASN A 294 6.62 -16.31 6.60
CA ASN A 294 5.57 -16.10 7.57
C ASN A 294 5.19 -14.62 7.56
N ALA A 295 3.91 -14.34 7.44
CA ALA A 295 3.40 -12.97 7.56
C ALA A 295 3.08 -12.68 9.02
N TYR A 296 3.59 -11.55 9.50
CA TYR A 296 3.37 -11.04 10.85
C TYR A 296 2.57 -9.75 10.79
N CYS A 297 1.78 -9.52 11.84
CA CYS A 297 1.03 -8.29 12.00
C CYS A 297 0.94 -7.89 13.48
N ALA A 298 0.95 -6.59 13.74
CA ALA A 298 0.71 -5.99 15.04
C ALA A 298 -0.02 -4.66 14.91
N THR A 299 -0.47 -4.15 16.05
CA THR A 299 -1.14 -2.87 16.16
C THR A 299 -0.36 -1.91 17.06
N ALA A 300 -0.67 -0.62 16.95
CA ALA A 300 -0.30 0.38 17.92
C ALA A 300 -1.44 1.39 18.07
N VAL A 301 -1.65 1.85 19.30
CA VAL A 301 -2.53 2.99 19.56
C VAL A 301 -1.68 4.26 19.53
N ILE A 302 -2.12 5.26 18.76
CA ILE A 302 -1.38 6.48 18.43
C ILE A 302 -2.15 7.75 18.78
#